data_AF-A0A0R1WTW7-F1
#
_entry.id   AF-A0A0R1WTW7-F1
#
_cell.length_a   1.000
_cell.length_b   1.000
_cell.length_c   1.000
_cell.angle_alpha   90.00
_cell.angle_beta   90.00
_cell.angle_gamma   90.00
#
_symmetry.space_group_name_H-M   'P 1'
#
loop_
_entity.id
_entity.type
_entity.pdbx_description
1 polymer ?
#
loop_
_entity_poly.entity_id
_entity_poly.type
_entity_poly.pdbx_seq_one_letter_code
_entity_poly.pdbx_strand_id
1 'polypeptide(L)'
;MKNNEAIKKEETLKYMNFNRYLIVRYFIAGYIFMNFFWGIVNFSYSGLLALLPFVLMIWGIVASVELSSKLSHKENNRVPITLLYFYLQALTNVVLAIISFTGIGKLAFPFIYANNAKSIILAILLLGLILALKSISNLYRIQENSDRYYSVIQKFKETSK
;
A
#
# COMPACT_ATOMS: atom_id res chain seq x y z
N MET A 1 40.74 0.37 10.93
CA MET A 1 39.80 1.51 11.00
C MET A 1 39.10 1.80 9.67
N LYS A 2 39.79 1.95 8.52
CA LYS A 2 39.16 2.21 7.19
C LYS A 2 38.04 1.23 6.78
N ASN A 3 38.12 -0.04 7.17
CA ASN A 3 37.10 -1.04 6.82
C ASN A 3 35.75 -0.78 7.52
N ASN A 4 35.75 -0.25 8.75
CA ASN A 4 34.53 0.01 9.51
C ASN A 4 33.77 1.23 8.97
N GLU A 5 34.46 2.22 8.43
CA GLU A 5 33.84 3.42 7.83
C GLU A 5 33.17 3.09 6.50
N ALA A 6 33.82 2.25 5.67
CA ALA A 6 33.24 1.76 4.43
C ALA A 6 31.97 0.91 4.69
N ILE A 7 32.02 0.00 5.65
CA ILE A 7 30.86 -0.83 6.06
C ILE A 7 29.70 0.06 6.54
N LYS A 8 29.97 1.01 7.45
CA LYS A 8 28.94 1.95 7.93
C LYS A 8 28.31 2.78 6.81
N LYS A 9 29.11 3.17 5.81
CA LYS A 9 28.63 3.92 4.64
C LYS A 9 27.69 3.09 3.78
N GLU A 10 28.06 1.84 3.49
CA GLU A 10 27.20 0.92 2.74
C GLU A 10 25.88 0.63 3.47
N GLU A 11 25.94 0.41 4.79
CA GLU A 11 24.76 0.25 5.63
C GLU A 11 23.86 1.48 5.56
N THR A 12 24.43 2.68 5.70
CA THR A 12 23.67 3.94 5.63
C THR A 12 22.99 4.11 4.27
N LEU A 13 23.68 3.81 3.17
CA LEU A 13 23.11 3.84 1.82
C LEU A 13 21.98 2.82 1.64
N LYS A 14 22.12 1.62 2.23
CA LYS A 14 21.08 0.59 2.24
C LYS A 14 19.84 1.06 2.98
N TYR A 15 20.00 1.65 4.17
CA TYR A 15 18.90 2.24 4.94
C TYR A 15 18.22 3.39 4.21
N MET A 16 18.97 4.29 3.56
CA MET A 16 18.37 5.39 2.81
C MET A 16 17.55 4.92 1.61
N ASN A 17 18.02 3.91 0.88
CA ASN A 17 17.25 3.31 -0.21
C ASN A 17 15.99 2.61 0.29
N PHE A 18 16.07 1.91 1.44
CA PHE A 18 14.92 1.30 2.09
C PHE A 18 13.89 2.34 2.54
N ASN A 19 14.34 3.51 3.00
CA ASN A 19 13.47 4.59 3.46
C ASN A 19 12.62 5.20 2.34
N ARG A 20 13.03 5.09 1.07
CA ARG A 20 12.24 5.53 -0.10
C ARG A 20 10.85 4.90 -0.14
N TYR A 21 10.71 3.68 0.37
CA TYR A 21 9.46 2.92 0.36
C TYR A 21 8.65 3.01 1.67
N LEU A 22 9.11 3.77 2.68
CA LEU A 22 8.45 3.82 3.99
C LEU A 22 6.97 4.18 3.88
N ILE A 23 6.66 5.27 3.16
CA ILE A 23 5.27 5.74 3.00
C ILE A 23 4.37 4.67 2.37
N VAL A 24 4.92 3.91 1.42
CA VAL A 24 4.19 2.83 0.73
C VAL A 24 3.89 1.69 1.70
N ARG A 25 4.84 1.31 2.56
CA ARG A 25 4.63 0.28 3.58
C ARG A 25 3.57 0.69 4.61
N TYR A 26 3.57 1.95 5.04
CA TYR A 26 2.54 2.45 5.96
C TYR A 26 1.14 2.38 5.34
N PHE A 27 1.00 2.71 4.05
CA PHE A 27 -0.27 2.58 3.35
C PHE A 27 -0.70 1.11 3.23
N ILE A 28 0.20 0.18 2.89
CA ILE A 28 -0.13 -1.25 2.86
C ILE A 28 -0.62 -1.74 4.23
N ALA A 29 0.09 -1.38 5.31
CA ALA A 29 -0.34 -1.73 6.66
C ALA A 29 -1.75 -1.18 6.97
N GLY A 30 -2.01 0.08 6.60
CA GLY A 30 -3.34 0.68 6.72
C GLY A 30 -4.43 -0.12 5.98
N TYR A 31 -4.17 -0.55 4.75
CA TYR A 31 -5.11 -1.39 4.01
C TYR A 31 -5.28 -2.78 4.61
N ILE A 32 -4.22 -3.40 5.14
CA ILE A 32 -4.32 -4.70 5.85
C ILE A 32 -5.32 -4.58 7.00
N PHE A 33 -5.18 -3.55 7.85
CA PHE A 33 -6.10 -3.34 8.97
C PHE A 33 -7.52 -3.00 8.53
N MET A 34 -7.68 -2.13 7.52
CA MET A 34 -9.01 -1.77 7.02
C MET A 34 -9.74 -2.97 6.40
N ASN A 35 -9.04 -3.79 5.62
CA ASN A 35 -9.60 -5.00 5.04
C ASN A 35 -9.92 -6.03 6.13
N PHE A 36 -9.04 -6.22 7.11
CA PHE A 36 -9.31 -7.11 8.24
C PHE A 36 -10.57 -6.69 9.00
N PHE A 37 -10.71 -5.40 9.32
CA PHE A 37 -11.88 -4.87 10.01
C PHE A 37 -13.16 -5.07 9.17
N TRP A 38 -13.11 -4.73 7.88
CA TRP A 38 -14.23 -4.91 6.97
C TRP A 38 -14.64 -6.39 6.84
N GLY A 39 -13.67 -7.31 6.83
CA GLY A 39 -13.90 -8.75 6.80
C GLY A 39 -14.55 -9.29 8.07
N ILE A 40 -14.08 -8.88 9.25
CA ILE A 40 -14.70 -9.27 10.53
C ILE A 40 -16.16 -8.84 10.56
N VAL A 41 -16.44 -7.57 10.21
CA VAL A 41 -17.81 -7.06 10.20
C VAL A 41 -18.69 -7.86 9.24
N ASN A 42 -18.24 -8.13 8.02
CA ASN A 42 -19.03 -8.92 7.06
C ASN A 42 -19.22 -10.38 7.47
N PHE A 43 -18.23 -10.98 8.12
CA PHE A 43 -18.30 -12.36 8.60
C PHE A 43 -19.42 -12.51 9.64
N SER A 44 -19.63 -11.51 10.50
CA SER A 44 -20.73 -11.49 11.47
C SER A 44 -22.13 -11.49 10.84
N TYR A 45 -22.26 -11.09 9.57
CA TYR A 45 -23.53 -11.09 8.83
C TYR A 45 -23.63 -12.23 7.80
N SER A 46 -22.76 -13.24 7.87
CA SER A 46 -22.78 -14.46 7.05
C SER A 46 -22.73 -14.23 5.53
N GLY A 47 -22.12 -13.14 5.07
CA GLY A 47 -21.97 -12.85 3.63
C GLY A 47 -20.82 -13.62 2.99
N LEU A 48 -21.04 -14.27 1.84
CA LEU A 48 -19.96 -14.90 1.06
C LEU A 48 -18.87 -13.89 0.64
N LEU A 49 -19.25 -12.61 0.48
CA LEU A 49 -18.32 -11.50 0.25
C LEU A 49 -17.38 -11.21 1.42
N ALA A 50 -17.61 -11.80 2.60
CA ALA A 50 -16.71 -11.66 3.74
C ALA A 50 -15.30 -12.21 3.47
N LEU A 51 -15.12 -13.10 2.47
CA LEU A 51 -13.81 -13.65 2.12
C LEU A 51 -12.94 -12.66 1.32
N LEU A 52 -13.54 -11.77 0.53
CA LEU A 52 -12.83 -10.80 -0.30
C LEU A 52 -11.84 -9.92 0.48
N PRO A 53 -12.23 -9.28 1.61
CA PRO A 53 -11.30 -8.52 2.44
C PRO A 53 -10.10 -9.34 2.93
N PHE A 54 -10.31 -10.61 3.33
CA PHE A 54 -9.22 -11.46 3.80
C PHE A 54 -8.24 -11.81 2.68
N VAL A 55 -8.75 -12.04 1.46
CA VAL A 55 -7.88 -12.22 0.27
C VAL A 55 -7.04 -10.96 0.03
N LEU A 56 -7.65 -9.78 0.06
CA LEU A 56 -6.93 -8.50 -0.10
C LEU A 56 -5.92 -8.26 1.03
N MET A 57 -6.23 -8.69 2.25
CA MET A 57 -5.31 -8.64 3.39
C MET A 57 -4.07 -9.52 3.15
N ILE A 58 -4.26 -10.78 2.72
CA ILE A 58 -3.17 -11.70 2.40
C ILE A 58 -2.29 -11.12 1.28
N TRP A 59 -2.89 -10.59 0.22
CA TRP A 59 -2.14 -9.89 -0.84
C TRP A 59 -1.33 -8.70 -0.32
N GLY A 60 -1.85 -7.95 0.66
CA GLY A 60 -1.10 -6.88 1.32
C GLY A 60 0.12 -7.39 2.11
N ILE A 61 0.00 -8.56 2.75
CA ILE A 61 1.13 -9.22 3.43
C ILE A 61 2.20 -9.61 2.40
N VAL A 62 1.81 -10.21 1.28
CA VAL A 62 2.74 -10.58 0.19
C VAL A 62 3.46 -9.34 -0.36
N ALA A 63 2.73 -8.24 -0.61
CA ALA A 63 3.33 -6.98 -1.03
C ALA A 63 4.32 -6.41 0.02
N SER A 64 3.99 -6.54 1.31
CA SER A 64 4.88 -6.12 2.40
C SER A 64 6.17 -6.94 2.45
N VAL A 65 6.09 -8.24 2.16
CA VAL A 65 7.26 -9.13 2.05
C VAL A 65 8.13 -8.74 0.85
N GLU A 66 7.55 -8.44 -0.32
CA GLU A 66 8.30 -7.94 -1.48
C GLU A 66 9.09 -6.67 -1.12
N LEU A 67 8.44 -5.68 -0.49
CA LEU A 67 9.11 -4.44 -0.08
C LEU A 67 10.16 -4.64 1.01
N SER A 68 9.99 -5.65 1.87
CA SER A 68 10.97 -6.00 2.90
C SER A 68 12.17 -6.74 2.30
N SER A 69 11.95 -7.58 1.28
CA SER A 69 13.02 -8.27 0.56
C SER A 69 13.96 -7.29 -0.18
N LYS A 70 13.44 -6.13 -0.60
CA LYS A 70 14.21 -5.02 -1.18
C LYS A 70 15.17 -4.35 -0.20
N LEU A 71 15.03 -4.59 1.11
CA LEU A 71 16.06 -4.22 2.08
C LEU A 71 17.38 -4.96 1.79
N SER A 72 17.33 -6.19 1.27
CA SER A 72 18.48 -7.10 1.26
C SER A 72 19.27 -7.17 -0.05
N HIS A 73 18.68 -6.83 -1.21
CA HIS A 73 19.37 -7.00 -2.50
C HIS A 73 19.15 -5.88 -3.52
N LYS A 74 20.28 -5.48 -4.13
CA LYS A 74 20.56 -4.82 -5.42
C LYS A 74 19.49 -3.90 -6.04
N GLU A 75 19.99 -2.71 -6.43
CA GLU A 75 19.61 -1.66 -7.42
C GLU A 75 18.33 -1.72 -8.28
N ASN A 76 17.58 -2.81 -8.34
CA ASN A 76 16.35 -2.86 -9.11
C ASN A 76 15.18 -2.27 -8.31
N ASN A 77 14.76 -1.05 -8.66
CA ASN A 77 13.64 -0.35 -8.04
C ASN A 77 12.25 -0.89 -8.44
N ARG A 78 12.17 -1.93 -9.29
CA ARG A 78 10.89 -2.50 -9.71
C ARG A 78 10.28 -3.37 -8.60
N VAL A 79 8.99 -3.11 -8.31
CA VAL A 79 8.17 -3.79 -7.30
C VAL A 79 6.80 -4.17 -7.90
N PRO A 80 6.77 -5.13 -8.84
CA PRO A 80 5.57 -5.45 -9.61
C PRO A 80 4.42 -5.99 -8.75
N ILE A 81 4.69 -6.76 -7.69
CA ILE A 81 3.63 -7.34 -6.86
C ILE A 81 2.92 -6.24 -6.06
N THR A 82 3.70 -5.33 -5.49
CA THR A 82 3.20 -4.16 -4.75
C THR A 82 2.38 -3.25 -5.66
N LEU A 83 2.82 -3.04 -6.90
CA LEU A 83 2.10 -2.23 -7.89
C LEU A 83 0.74 -2.88 -8.23
N LEU A 84 0.74 -4.20 -8.50
CA LEU A 84 -0.48 -4.97 -8.74
C LEU A 84 -1.44 -4.90 -7.55
N TYR A 85 -0.93 -5.02 -6.33
CA TYR A 85 -1.73 -4.88 -5.11
C TYR A 85 -2.48 -3.54 -5.05
N PHE A 86 -1.81 -2.42 -5.32
CA PHE A 86 -2.49 -1.12 -5.31
C PHE A 86 -3.48 -0.95 -6.45
N TYR A 87 -3.24 -1.56 -7.62
CA TYR A 87 -4.25 -1.60 -8.68
C TYR A 87 -5.49 -2.39 -8.27
N LEU A 88 -5.31 -3.56 -7.64
CA LEU A 88 -6.42 -4.36 -7.10
C LEU A 88 -7.18 -3.61 -6.01
N GLN A 89 -6.49 -2.88 -5.13
CA GLN A 89 -7.13 -2.03 -4.12
C GLN A 89 -7.91 -0.88 -4.76
N ALA A 90 -7.35 -0.19 -5.75
CA ALA A 90 -8.04 0.88 -6.47
C ALA A 90 -9.30 0.34 -7.17
N LEU A 91 -9.17 -0.78 -7.88
CA LEU A 91 -10.29 -1.45 -8.54
C LEU A 91 -11.37 -1.84 -7.54
N THR A 92 -11.00 -2.45 -6.41
CA THR A 92 -11.94 -2.84 -5.36
C THR A 92 -12.69 -1.63 -4.81
N ASN A 93 -11.98 -0.52 -4.51
CA ASN A 93 -12.63 0.70 -4.02
C ASN A 93 -13.64 1.27 -5.03
N VAL A 94 -13.31 1.28 -6.33
CA VAL A 94 -14.22 1.74 -7.39
C VAL A 94 -15.44 0.83 -7.51
N VAL A 95 -15.23 -0.49 -7.57
CA VAL A 95 -16.30 -1.48 -7.67
C VAL A 95 -17.25 -1.40 -6.47
N LEU A 96 -16.71 -1.33 -5.25
CA LEU A 96 -17.50 -1.19 -4.03
C LEU A 96 -18.25 0.14 -3.98
N ALA A 97 -17.66 1.22 -4.49
CA ALA A 97 -18.33 2.53 -4.54
C ALA A 97 -19.56 2.48 -5.46
N ILE A 98 -19.42 1.87 -6.65
CA ILE A 98 -20.53 1.68 -7.59
C ILE A 98 -21.60 0.77 -6.98
N ILE A 99 -21.20 -0.39 -6.44
CA ILE A 99 -22.13 -1.37 -5.88
C ILE A 99 -22.89 -0.81 -4.67
N SER A 100 -22.30 0.10 -3.89
CA SER A 100 -22.95 0.77 -2.74
C SER A 100 -24.20 1.58 -3.12
N PHE A 101 -24.29 2.05 -4.38
CA PHE A 101 -25.48 2.73 -4.90
C PHE A 101 -26.51 1.79 -5.54
N THR A 102 -26.17 0.52 -5.70
CA THR A 102 -27.07 -0.51 -6.23
C THR A 102 -27.73 -1.31 -5.11
N GLY A 103 -28.79 -2.05 -5.41
CA GLY A 103 -29.42 -2.97 -4.43
C GLY A 103 -28.49 -4.06 -3.89
N ILE A 104 -27.38 -4.34 -4.60
CA ILE A 104 -26.37 -5.36 -4.26
C ILE A 104 -25.45 -4.87 -3.14
N GLY A 105 -25.39 -3.56 -2.87
CA GLY A 105 -24.56 -2.97 -1.79
C GLY A 105 -24.82 -3.56 -0.41
N LYS A 106 -26.03 -4.07 -0.15
CA LYS A 106 -26.38 -4.78 1.09
C LYS A 106 -25.54 -6.05 1.32
N LEU A 107 -25.05 -6.68 0.26
CA LEU A 107 -24.18 -7.86 0.37
C LEU A 107 -22.74 -7.50 0.76
N ALA A 108 -22.25 -6.33 0.35
CA ALA A 108 -20.90 -5.85 0.67
C ALA A 108 -20.83 -5.09 2.00
N PHE A 109 -21.95 -4.44 2.36
CA PHE A 109 -22.09 -3.63 3.56
C PHE A 109 -23.48 -3.86 4.20
N PRO A 110 -23.71 -5.04 4.81
CA PRO A 110 -25.00 -5.44 5.40
C PRO A 110 -25.44 -4.59 6.60
N PHE A 111 -24.57 -3.74 7.12
CA PHE A 111 -24.82 -2.81 8.22
C PHE A 111 -25.36 -1.44 7.76
N ILE A 112 -25.49 -1.18 6.45
CA ILE A 112 -26.00 0.10 5.93
C ILE A 112 -27.52 0.05 5.81
N TYR A 113 -28.22 0.74 6.71
CA TYR A 113 -29.67 0.93 6.63
C TYR A 113 -30.09 2.40 6.38
N ALA A 114 -29.22 3.38 6.69
CA ALA A 114 -29.52 4.81 6.55
C ALA A 114 -28.74 5.49 5.40
N ASN A 115 -29.33 6.50 4.76
CA ASN A 115 -28.67 7.27 3.69
C ASN A 115 -27.39 8.00 4.15
N ASN A 116 -27.34 8.44 5.41
CA ASN A 116 -26.14 9.08 5.97
C ASN A 116 -24.95 8.11 6.03
N ALA A 117 -25.21 6.83 6.32
CA ALA A 117 -24.18 5.80 6.37
C ALA A 117 -23.60 5.47 4.98
N LYS A 118 -24.41 5.54 3.91
CA LYS A 118 -23.95 5.38 2.52
C LYS A 118 -22.92 6.45 2.15
N SER A 119 -23.18 7.70 2.52
CA SER A 119 -22.30 8.83 2.23
C SER A 119 -20.95 8.71 2.95
N ILE A 120 -20.97 8.23 4.20
CA ILE A 120 -19.74 7.98 4.98
C ILE A 120 -18.90 6.88 4.32
N ILE A 121 -19.52 5.79 3.89
CA ILE A 121 -18.81 4.67 3.26
C ILE A 121 -18.26 5.08 1.91
N LEU A 122 -19.01 5.86 1.12
CA LEU A 122 -18.48 6.44 -0.09
C LEU A 122 -17.25 7.31 0.19
N ALA A 123 -17.30 8.16 1.21
CA ALA A 123 -16.14 8.98 1.59
C ALA A 123 -14.92 8.12 1.96
N ILE A 124 -15.12 7.03 2.72
CA ILE A 124 -14.05 6.08 3.07
C ILE A 124 -13.48 5.41 1.81
N LEU A 125 -14.33 4.95 0.88
CA LEU A 125 -13.90 4.32 -0.37
C LEU A 125 -13.16 5.30 -1.29
N LEU A 126 -13.58 6.57 -1.34
CA LEU A 126 -12.89 7.62 -2.09
C LEU A 126 -11.52 7.95 -1.48
N LEU A 127 -11.45 8.06 -0.15
CA LEU A 127 -10.16 8.20 0.55
C LEU A 127 -9.25 7.01 0.28
N GLY A 128 -9.81 5.79 0.33
CA GLY A 128 -9.12 4.56 -0.06
C GLY A 128 -8.61 4.61 -1.50
N LEU A 129 -9.40 5.12 -2.45
CA LEU A 129 -8.96 5.26 -3.83
C LEU A 129 -7.81 6.27 -3.98
N ILE A 130 -7.92 7.44 -3.33
CA ILE A 130 -6.87 8.47 -3.37
C ILE A 130 -5.55 7.95 -2.82
N LEU A 131 -5.57 7.21 -1.71
CA LEU A 131 -4.38 6.60 -1.12
C LEU A 131 -3.74 5.57 -2.05
N ALA A 132 -4.54 4.76 -2.74
CA ALA A 132 -4.03 3.76 -3.70
C ALA A 132 -3.34 4.46 -4.89
N LEU A 133 -3.99 5.46 -5.49
CA LEU A 133 -3.43 6.22 -6.60
C LEU A 133 -2.15 6.97 -6.21
N LYS A 134 -2.12 7.57 -5.02
CA LYS A 134 -0.92 8.22 -4.47
C LYS A 134 0.22 7.21 -4.27
N SER A 135 -0.09 6.00 -3.83
CA SER A 135 0.91 4.94 -3.66
C SER A 135 1.49 4.48 -4.99
N ILE A 136 0.64 4.30 -6.01
CA ILE A 136 1.07 3.98 -7.38
C ILE A 136 1.97 5.09 -7.92
N SER A 137 1.58 6.36 -7.78
CA SER A 137 2.39 7.50 -8.21
C SER A 137 3.76 7.54 -7.51
N ASN A 138 3.79 7.30 -6.21
CA ASN A 138 5.04 7.21 -5.45
C ASN A 138 5.93 6.07 -5.95
N LEU A 139 5.36 4.90 -6.25
CA LEU A 139 6.10 3.75 -6.77
C LEU A 139 6.72 4.02 -8.13
N TYR A 140 5.99 4.66 -9.06
CA TYR A 140 6.56 5.05 -10.36
C TYR A 140 7.70 6.06 -10.19
N ARG A 141 7.55 7.06 -9.32
CA ARG A 141 8.63 8.04 -9.04
C ARG A 141 9.90 7.37 -8.49
N ILE A 142 9.74 6.36 -7.64
CA ILE A 142 10.88 5.59 -7.11
C ILE A 142 11.52 4.75 -8.22
N GLN A 143 10.73 4.15 -9.10
CA GLN A 143 11.23 3.36 -10.24
C GLN A 143 12.02 4.22 -11.23
N GLU A 144 11.53 5.43 -11.52
CA GLU A 144 12.18 6.40 -12.41
C GLU A 144 13.30 7.21 -11.74
N ASN A 145 13.53 7.01 -10.43
CA ASN A 145 14.47 7.81 -9.62
C ASN A 145 14.17 9.32 -9.65
N SER A 146 12.91 9.71 -9.85
CA SER A 146 12.47 11.11 -9.85
C SER A 146 11.98 11.59 -8.47
N ASP A 147 12.08 10.74 -7.44
CA ASP A 147 11.68 11.08 -6.09
C ASP A 147 12.72 11.95 -5.37
N ARG A 148 12.24 12.73 -4.38
CA ARG A 148 13.09 13.65 -3.60
C ARG A 148 14.23 12.91 -2.89
N TYR A 149 14.00 11.69 -2.40
CA TYR A 149 15.02 10.94 -1.66
C TYR A 149 16.18 10.52 -2.55
N TYR A 150 15.95 10.27 -3.84
CA TYR A 150 17.02 9.96 -4.79
C TYR A 150 18.08 11.07 -4.85
N SER A 151 17.67 12.34 -4.95
CA SER A 151 18.60 13.48 -4.93
C SER A 151 19.40 13.61 -3.63
N VAL A 152 18.80 13.25 -2.49
CA VAL A 152 19.49 13.23 -1.19
C VAL A 152 20.55 12.12 -1.15
N ILE A 153 20.23 10.95 -1.69
CA ILE A 153 21.17 9.81 -1.77
C ILE A 153 22.34 10.15 -2.69
N GLN A 154 22.11 10.80 -3.83
CA GLN A 154 23.19 11.24 -4.72
C GLN A 154 24.14 12.24 -4.03
N LYS A 155 23.60 13.27 -3.37
CA LYS A 155 24.41 14.22 -2.60
C LYS A 155 25.24 13.53 -1.52
N PHE A 156 24.65 12.57 -0.79
CA PHE A 156 25.40 11.80 0.20
C PHE A 156 26.55 11.00 -0.43
N LYS A 157 26.34 10.39 -1.61
CA LYS A 157 27.40 9.69 -2.34
C LYS A 157 28.54 10.62 -2.78
N GLU A 158 28.22 11.87 -3.14
CA GLU A 158 29.18 12.89 -3.56
C GLU A 158 30.00 13.44 -2.40
N THR A 159 29.36 13.81 -1.28
CA THR A 159 30.05 14.35 -0.09
C THR A 159 30.90 13.30 0.64
N SER A 160 30.64 12.02 0.39
CA SER A 160 31.36 10.90 1.03
C SER A 160 32.42 10.26 0.12
N LYS A 161 32.71 10.84 -1.05
CA LYS A 161 33.90 10.51 -1.85
C LYS A 161 35.13 11.18 -1.25
#